data_AF-A0A2N1S2H8-F1
#
_entry.id   AF-A0A2N1S2H8-F1
#
_cell.length_a   1.000
_cell.length_b   1.000
_cell.length_c   1.000
_cell.angle_alpha   90.00
_cell.angle_beta   90.00
_cell.angle_gamma   90.00
#
_symmetry.space_group_name_H-M   'P 1'
#
loop_
_entity.id
_entity.type
_entity.pdbx_description
1 polymer ?
#
loop_
_entity_poly.entity_id
_entity_poly.type
_entity_poly.pdbx_seq_one_letter_code
_entity_poly.pdbx_strand_id
1 'polypeptide(L)'
;MIFQTYLLVIAYLLLGAGLLLVDEYGGHYLLLIRLRNAVESSLWIYLVLIVIGLLLVGMKVFFPVPPGPVLLGDLVPVFFTLVVVMYHTTQMVKGNQHGAFGRSRRKGSDEEHPAPDEDMLHKTGSLIELHKRNLGFLILGASVLHFLFPGAVLL
;
A
#
# COMPACT_ATOMS: atom_id res chain seq x y z
N MET A 1 19.44 9.69 -10.61
CA MET A 1 18.89 8.33 -10.52
C MET A 1 18.59 7.94 -9.07
N ILE A 2 19.60 7.67 -8.22
CA ILE A 2 19.39 7.14 -6.85
C ILE A 2 18.47 8.04 -5.99
N PHE A 3 18.71 9.35 -5.95
CA PHE A 3 17.85 10.30 -5.24
C PHE A 3 16.44 10.44 -5.83
N GLN A 4 16.27 10.23 -7.14
CA GLN A 4 14.95 10.28 -7.79
C GLN A 4 14.12 9.05 -7.40
N THR A 5 14.73 7.86 -7.38
CA THR A 5 14.09 6.63 -6.89
C THR A 5 13.68 6.77 -5.42
N TYR A 6 14.54 7.37 -4.59
CA TYR A 6 14.25 7.64 -3.18
C TYR A 6 13.01 8.52 -3.00
N LEU A 7 12.94 9.65 -3.71
CA LEU A 7 11.76 10.52 -3.70
C LEU A 7 10.51 9.81 -4.21
N LEU A 8 10.65 8.95 -5.22
CA LEU A 8 9.53 8.19 -5.78
C LEU A 8 8.97 7.18 -4.78
N VAL A 9 9.82 6.53 -3.99
CA VAL A 9 9.41 5.66 -2.87
C VAL A 9 8.66 6.47 -1.82
N ILE A 10 9.17 7.65 -1.42
CA ILE A 10 8.49 8.50 -0.44
C ILE A 10 7.12 8.93 -0.96
N ALA A 11 7.02 9.37 -2.21
CA ALA A 11 5.75 9.75 -2.82
C ALA A 11 4.75 8.57 -2.85
N TYR A 12 5.22 7.38 -3.18
CA TYR A 12 4.40 6.16 -3.16
C TYR A 12 3.91 5.83 -1.74
N LEU A 13 4.79 5.92 -0.73
CA LEU A 13 4.44 5.72 0.68
C LEU A 13 3.43 6.76 1.16
N LEU A 14 3.57 8.02 0.73
CA LEU A 14 2.64 9.09 1.09
C LEU A 14 1.25 8.86 0.49
N LEU A 15 1.18 8.41 -0.77
CA LEU A 15 -0.08 8.02 -1.41
C LEU A 15 -0.71 6.81 -0.71
N GLY A 16 0.09 5.80 -0.37
CA GLY A 16 -0.36 4.63 0.40
C GLY A 16 -0.91 5.02 1.77
N ALA A 17 -0.16 5.82 2.54
CA ALA A 17 -0.61 6.33 3.84
C ALA A 17 -1.90 7.14 3.72
N GLY A 18 -1.99 8.02 2.71
CA GLY A 18 -3.20 8.77 2.40
C GLY A 18 -4.41 7.83 2.21
N LEU A 19 -4.28 6.81 1.35
CA LEU A 19 -5.33 5.81 1.12
C LEU A 19 -5.69 5.00 2.37
N LEU A 20 -4.73 4.76 3.27
CA LEU A 20 -5.00 4.10 4.54
C LEU A 20 -5.77 5.01 5.51
N LEU A 21 -5.52 6.32 5.50
CA LEU A 21 -6.17 7.29 6.39
C LEU A 21 -7.53 7.78 5.88
N VAL A 22 -7.89 7.50 4.63
CA VAL A 22 -9.17 7.97 4.03
C VAL A 22 -10.39 7.56 4.85
N ASP A 23 -10.41 6.38 5.46
CA ASP A 23 -11.60 5.90 6.17
C ASP A 23 -11.93 6.76 7.41
N GLU A 24 -10.91 7.30 8.07
CA GLU A 24 -11.07 8.16 9.25
C GLU A 24 -11.28 9.63 8.85
N TYR A 25 -10.44 10.12 7.93
CA TYR A 25 -10.34 11.53 7.60
C TYR A 25 -11.10 11.93 6.34
N GLY A 26 -11.72 10.98 5.64
CA GLY A 26 -12.45 11.23 4.40
C GLY A 26 -13.56 12.27 4.59
N GLY A 27 -14.27 12.21 5.72
CA GLY A 27 -15.32 13.20 6.05
C GLY A 27 -14.81 14.64 6.23
N HIS A 28 -13.53 14.81 6.57
CA HIS A 28 -12.91 16.11 6.77
C HIS A 28 -12.16 16.61 5.53
N TYR A 29 -11.60 15.70 4.71
CA TYR A 29 -10.78 16.04 3.56
C TYR A 29 -11.34 15.42 2.27
N LEU A 30 -12.00 16.27 1.47
CA LEU A 30 -12.58 15.89 0.18
C LEU A 30 -11.55 15.30 -0.81
N LEU A 31 -10.28 15.71 -0.69
CA LEU A 31 -9.19 15.21 -1.53
C LEU A 31 -8.91 13.71 -1.30
N LEU A 32 -8.98 13.26 -0.06
CA LEU A 32 -8.76 11.86 0.32
C LEU A 32 -9.87 10.98 -0.28
N ILE A 33 -11.13 11.42 -0.16
CA ILE A 33 -12.27 10.71 -0.77
C ILE A 33 -12.09 10.60 -2.29
N ARG A 34 -11.72 11.70 -2.96
CA ARG A 34 -11.51 11.67 -4.42
C ARG A 34 -10.38 10.73 -4.83
N LEU A 35 -9.28 10.73 -4.07
CA LEU A 35 -8.15 9.83 -4.31
C LEU A 35 -8.58 8.36 -4.18
N ARG A 36 -9.28 8.01 -3.10
CA ARG A 36 -9.83 6.66 -2.89
C ARG A 36 -10.76 6.26 -4.02
N ASN A 37 -11.72 7.13 -4.37
CA ASN A 37 -12.68 6.85 -5.42
C ASN A 37 -12.01 6.66 -6.80
N ALA A 38 -10.97 7.44 -7.10
CA ALA A 38 -10.18 7.26 -8.32
C ALA A 38 -9.50 5.88 -8.35
N VAL A 39 -8.94 5.43 -7.23
CA VAL A 39 -8.28 4.11 -7.11
C VAL A 39 -9.30 2.97 -7.12
N GLU A 40 -10.41 3.11 -6.41
CA GLU A 40 -11.51 2.13 -6.36
C GLU A 40 -12.30 2.05 -7.67
N SER A 41 -12.19 3.04 -8.55
CA SER A 41 -12.89 3.03 -9.83
C SER A 41 -12.37 1.96 -10.80
N SER A 42 -11.13 1.49 -10.68
CA SER A 42 -10.61 0.48 -11.62
C SER A 42 -9.60 -0.49 -11.02
N LEU A 43 -9.77 -1.78 -11.34
CA LEU A 43 -8.80 -2.84 -11.02
C LEU A 43 -7.42 -2.54 -11.62
N TRP A 44 -7.40 -1.90 -12.79
CA TRP A 44 -6.16 -1.53 -13.46
C TRP A 44 -5.30 -0.61 -12.60
N ILE A 45 -5.90 0.35 -11.88
CA ILE A 45 -5.13 1.23 -10.99
C ILE A 45 -4.54 0.43 -9.83
N TYR A 46 -5.28 -0.50 -9.22
CA TYR A 46 -4.72 -1.40 -8.20
C TYR A 46 -3.56 -2.24 -8.73
N LEU A 47 -3.70 -2.82 -9.90
CA LEU A 47 -2.65 -3.62 -10.54
C LEU A 47 -1.39 -2.76 -10.80
N VAL A 48 -1.57 -1.56 -11.35
CA VAL A 48 -0.48 -0.62 -11.62
C VAL A 48 0.22 -0.21 -10.33
N LEU A 49 -0.52 0.10 -9.26
CA LEU A 49 0.06 0.43 -7.95
C LEU A 49 0.86 -0.74 -7.36
N ILE A 50 0.35 -1.97 -7.46
CA ILE A 50 1.06 -3.18 -7.01
C ILE A 50 2.36 -3.37 -7.79
N VAL A 51 2.31 -3.28 -9.13
CA VAL A 51 3.48 -3.46 -10.00
C VAL A 51 4.53 -2.37 -9.74
N ILE A 52 4.10 -1.10 -9.61
CA ILE A 52 5.00 0.01 -9.27
C ILE A 52 5.62 -0.23 -7.89
N GLY A 53 4.83 -0.60 -6.88
CA GLY A 53 5.34 -0.86 -5.53
C GLY A 53 6.37 -1.99 -5.49
N LEU A 54 6.13 -3.09 -6.22
CA LEU A 54 7.10 -4.18 -6.34
C LEU A 54 8.37 -3.76 -7.07
N LEU A 55 8.24 -2.96 -8.14
CA LEU A 55 9.39 -2.43 -8.87
C LEU A 55 10.24 -1.49 -8.00
N LEU A 56 9.59 -0.65 -7.20
CA LEU A 56 10.25 0.24 -6.23
C LEU A 56 10.99 -0.55 -5.14
N VAL A 57 10.39 -1.62 -4.61
CA VAL A 57 11.05 -2.53 -3.67
C VAL A 57 12.29 -3.16 -4.33
N GLY A 58 12.15 -3.70 -5.54
CA GLY A 58 13.26 -4.29 -6.28
C GLY A 58 14.39 -3.28 -6.49
N MET A 59 14.07 -2.08 -6.97
CA MET A 59 15.05 -1.02 -7.15
C MET A 59 15.77 -0.65 -5.85
N LYS A 60 15.07 -0.53 -4.72
CA LYS A 60 15.71 -0.22 -3.43
C LYS A 60 16.60 -1.33 -2.91
N VAL A 61 16.23 -2.59 -3.12
CA VAL A 61 17.03 -3.74 -2.68
C VAL A 61 18.32 -3.87 -3.49
N PHE A 62 18.27 -3.66 -4.81
CA PHE A 62 19.45 -3.76 -5.68
C PHE A 62 20.31 -2.49 -5.71
N PHE A 63 19.73 -1.32 -5.45
CA PHE A 63 20.42 -0.02 -5.47
C PHE A 63 20.18 0.75 -4.16
N PRO A 64 20.79 0.32 -3.05
CA PRO A 64 20.73 1.06 -1.79
C PRO A 64 21.35 2.45 -1.97
N VAL A 65 20.89 3.42 -1.18
CA VAL A 65 21.35 4.81 -1.25
C VAL A 65 22.49 5.02 -0.25
N PRO A 66 23.77 5.05 -0.66
CA PRO A 66 24.84 5.52 0.22
C PRO A 66 24.63 7.02 0.49
N PRO A 67 24.84 7.54 1.72
CA PRO A 67 25.83 7.10 2.73
C PRO A 67 25.26 6.48 4.02
N GLY A 68 24.00 6.04 4.04
CA GLY A 68 23.31 5.72 5.30
C GLY A 68 23.45 4.32 5.85
N PRO A 69 23.15 4.12 7.15
CA PRO A 69 22.99 2.80 7.73
C PRO A 69 21.86 2.06 7.01
N VAL A 70 22.24 1.00 6.28
CA VAL A 70 21.36 0.17 5.43
C VAL A 70 20.10 -0.30 6.18
N LEU A 71 20.21 -0.50 7.50
CA LEU A 71 19.16 -0.99 8.38
C LEU A 71 18.03 0.01 8.66
N LEU A 72 18.29 1.32 8.74
CA LEU A 72 17.24 2.32 9.04
C LEU A 72 16.83 3.11 7.79
N GLY A 73 17.80 3.50 6.95
CA GLY A 73 17.51 4.33 5.78
C GLY A 73 16.81 3.60 4.64
N ASP A 74 17.15 2.33 4.42
CA ASP A 74 16.66 1.55 3.27
C ASP A 74 15.66 0.46 3.65
N LEU A 75 15.87 -0.24 4.77
CA LEU A 75 14.95 -1.29 5.22
C LEU A 75 13.56 -0.74 5.58
N VAL A 76 13.50 0.42 6.25
CA VAL A 76 12.24 1.00 6.73
C VAL A 76 11.31 1.36 5.55
N PRO A 77 11.76 2.09 4.52
CA PRO A 77 10.94 2.33 3.34
C PRO A 77 10.57 1.06 2.57
N VAL A 78 11.47 0.08 2.48
CA VAL A 78 11.17 -1.20 1.82
C VAL A 78 10.06 -1.95 2.55
N PHE A 79 10.15 -2.06 3.87
CA PHE A 79 9.14 -2.70 4.69
C PHE A 79 7.78 -2.03 4.53
N PHE A 80 7.71 -0.71 4.68
CA PHE A 80 6.45 0.02 4.51
C PHE A 80 5.90 -0.06 3.09
N THR A 81 6.75 -0.07 2.07
CA THR A 81 6.31 -0.22 0.68
C THR A 81 5.67 -1.59 0.47
N LEU A 82 6.24 -2.65 1.05
CA LEU A 82 5.70 -4.00 1.00
C LEU A 82 4.34 -4.09 1.70
N VAL A 83 4.19 -3.42 2.85
CA VAL A 83 2.91 -3.33 3.55
C VAL A 83 1.85 -2.61 2.71
N VAL A 84 2.20 -1.52 2.02
CA VAL A 84 1.29 -0.81 1.10
C VAL A 84 0.91 -1.70 -0.08
N VAL A 85 1.85 -2.47 -0.65
CA VAL A 85 1.56 -3.45 -1.71
C VAL A 85 0.61 -4.55 -1.23
N MET A 86 0.82 -5.06 -0.02
CA MET A 86 -0.07 -6.05 0.60
C MET A 86 -1.49 -5.47 0.76
N TYR A 87 -1.60 -4.23 1.24
CA TYR A 87 -2.87 -3.52 1.35
C TYR A 87 -3.60 -3.41 -0.01
N HIS A 88 -2.90 -2.98 -1.06
CA HIS A 88 -3.49 -2.88 -2.40
C HIS A 88 -3.94 -4.25 -2.93
N THR A 89 -3.16 -5.30 -2.67
CA THR A 89 -3.51 -6.67 -3.06
C THR A 89 -4.79 -7.12 -2.36
N THR A 90 -4.90 -6.91 -1.04
CA THR A 90 -6.12 -7.25 -0.29
C THR A 90 -7.34 -6.48 -0.80
N GLN A 91 -7.20 -5.19 -1.08
CA GLN A 91 -8.32 -4.37 -1.61
C GLN A 91 -8.75 -4.82 -3.01
N MET A 92 -7.78 -5.17 -3.88
CA MET A 92 -8.07 -5.70 -5.21
C MET A 92 -8.87 -7.01 -5.13
N VAL A 93 -8.46 -7.93 -4.25
CA VAL A 93 -9.16 -9.21 -4.05
C VAL A 93 -10.56 -8.99 -3.48
N LYS A 94 -10.70 -8.17 -2.43
CA LYS A 94 -12.01 -7.83 -1.85
C LYS A 94 -12.94 -7.20 -2.87
N GLY A 95 -12.48 -6.22 -3.64
CA GLY A 95 -13.32 -5.54 -4.63
C GLY A 95 -13.70 -6.44 -5.81
N ASN A 96 -12.84 -7.39 -6.21
CA ASN A 96 -13.17 -8.38 -7.23
C ASN A 96 -14.19 -9.42 -6.73
N GLN A 97 -14.11 -9.84 -5.46
CA GLN A 97 -15.08 -10.77 -4.84
C GLN A 97 -16.47 -10.13 -4.68
N HIS A 98 -16.55 -8.85 -4.31
CA HIS A 98 -17.83 -8.14 -4.14
C HIS A 98 -18.45 -7.66 -5.47
N GLY A 99 -17.89 -8.04 -6.62
CA GLY A 99 -18.43 -7.67 -7.93
C GLY A 99 -18.34 -6.18 -8.27
N ALA A 100 -17.60 -5.39 -7.47
CA ALA A 100 -17.47 -3.94 -7.64
C ALA A 100 -16.82 -3.54 -8.99
N PHE A 101 -16.12 -4.48 -9.63
CA PHE A 101 -15.35 -4.24 -10.85
C PHE A 101 -15.93 -4.86 -12.13
N GLY A 102 -17.21 -5.25 -12.13
CA GLY A 102 -17.94 -5.53 -13.38
C GLY A 102 -17.52 -6.78 -14.16
N ARG A 103 -16.75 -7.71 -13.57
CA ARG A 103 -16.63 -9.07 -14.11
C ARG A 103 -17.47 -10.03 -13.27
N SER A 104 -18.63 -10.37 -13.81
CA SER A 104 -19.47 -11.49 -13.38
C SER A 104 -18.62 -12.75 -13.16
N ARG A 105 -18.19 -13.02 -11.92
CA ARG A 105 -17.82 -14.37 -11.49
C ARG A 105 -19.13 -15.02 -11.07
N ARG A 106 -19.77 -15.60 -12.08
CA ARG A 106 -20.82 -16.62 -12.03
C ARG A 106 -21.16 -17.06 -10.61
N LYS A 107 -22.34 -16.61 -10.17
CA LYS A 107 -23.17 -17.26 -9.15
C LYS A 107 -23.20 -18.77 -9.43
N GLY A 108 -22.34 -19.50 -8.75
CA GLY A 108 -22.43 -20.94 -8.56
C GLY A 108 -22.79 -21.14 -7.10
N SER A 109 -24.06 -21.43 -6.85
CA SER A 109 -24.46 -22.19 -5.68
C SER A 109 -23.54 -23.41 -5.55
N ASP A 110 -22.88 -23.55 -4.41
CA ASP A 110 -22.92 -24.77 -3.59
C ASP A 110 -22.03 -24.54 -2.35
N GLU A 111 -22.43 -25.17 -1.25
CA GLU A 111 -21.80 -25.13 0.07
C GLU A 111 -20.41 -25.77 0.05
N GLU A 112 -19.45 -25.12 -0.59
CA GLU A 112 -18.06 -25.54 -0.58
C GLU A 112 -17.30 -24.66 0.40
N HIS A 113 -16.75 -25.28 1.45
CA HIS A 113 -15.82 -24.67 2.38
C HIS A 113 -14.89 -23.70 1.64
N PRO A 114 -14.78 -22.42 2.07
CA PRO A 114 -13.87 -21.48 1.40
C PRO A 114 -12.48 -22.12 1.40
N ALA A 115 -11.83 -22.14 0.23
CA ALA A 115 -10.51 -22.72 0.08
C ALA A 115 -9.59 -22.17 1.19
N PRO A 116 -8.68 -22.97 1.77
CA PRO A 116 -7.85 -22.53 2.89
C PRO A 116 -7.15 -21.19 2.65
N ASP A 117 -6.76 -20.95 1.39
CA ASP A 117 -6.10 -19.72 0.95
C ASP A 117 -7.00 -18.48 1.02
N GLU A 118 -8.30 -18.63 0.74
CA GLU A 118 -9.28 -17.53 0.84
C GLU A 118 -9.55 -17.15 2.30
N ASP A 119 -9.61 -18.12 3.20
CA ASP A 119 -9.75 -17.88 4.65
C ASP A 119 -8.49 -17.19 5.24
N MET A 120 -7.29 -17.61 4.82
CA MET A 120 -6.04 -16.97 5.24
C MET A 120 -5.91 -15.52 4.74
N LEU A 121 -6.30 -15.25 3.48
CA LEU A 121 -6.30 -13.89 2.95
C LEU A 121 -7.34 -13.01 3.65
N HIS A 122 -8.52 -13.55 3.94
CA HIS A 122 -9.58 -12.85 4.64
C HIS A 122 -9.17 -12.48 6.08
N LYS A 123 -8.54 -13.42 6.80
CA LYS A 123 -7.97 -13.18 8.14
C LYS A 123 -6.88 -12.12 8.11
N THR A 124 -5.96 -12.20 7.14
CA THR A 124 -4.88 -11.20 6.98
C THR A 124 -5.46 -9.82 6.66
N GLY A 125 -6.46 -9.75 5.78
CA GLY A 125 -7.15 -8.51 5.45
C GLY A 125 -7.91 -7.89 6.63
N SER A 126 -8.51 -8.72 7.48
CA SER A 126 -9.18 -8.28 8.71
C SER A 126 -8.19 -7.66 9.70
N LEU A 127 -7.00 -8.26 9.87
CA LEU A 127 -5.96 -7.69 10.74
C LEU A 127 -5.43 -6.34 10.23
N ILE A 128 -5.26 -6.21 8.92
CA ILE A 128 -4.86 -4.96 8.28
C ILE A 128 -5.94 -3.90 8.47
N GLU A 129 -7.21 -4.26 8.31
CA GLU A 129 -8.34 -3.35 8.46
C GLU A 129 -8.48 -2.85 9.91
N LEU A 130 -8.30 -3.74 10.88
CA LEU A 130 -8.38 -3.41 12.32
C LEU A 130 -7.26 -2.45 12.76
N HIS A 131 -6.08 -2.52 12.14
CA HIS A 131 -4.93 -1.66 12.46
C HIS A 131 -4.62 -0.62 11.36
N LYS A 132 -5.48 -0.48 10.36
CA LYS A 132 -5.25 0.35 9.16
C LYS A 132 -4.88 1.78 9.52
N ARG A 133 -5.53 2.32 10.55
CA ARG A 133 -5.26 3.66 11.10
C ARG A 133 -3.83 3.80 11.62
N ASN A 134 -3.44 2.93 12.55
CA ASN A 134 -2.12 3.00 13.19
C ASN A 134 -1.03 2.78 12.14
N LEU A 135 -1.27 1.88 11.21
CA LEU A 135 -0.36 1.56 10.13
C LEU A 135 -0.20 2.73 9.16
N GLY A 136 -1.30 3.40 8.81
CA GLY A 136 -1.25 4.60 7.98
C GLY A 136 -0.52 5.77 8.66
N PHE A 137 -0.71 5.98 9.97
CA PHE A 137 0.04 7.00 10.72
C PHE A 137 1.53 6.66 10.82
N LEU A 138 1.88 5.38 10.98
CA LEU A 138 3.28 4.93 10.97
C LEU A 138 3.94 5.19 9.61
N ILE A 139 3.27 4.84 8.50
CA ILE A 139 3.79 5.11 7.15
C ILE A 139 3.87 6.62 6.90
N LEU A 140 2.88 7.40 7.33
CA LEU A 140 2.89 8.85 7.19
C LEU A 140 4.07 9.46 7.97
N GLY A 141 4.26 9.07 9.23
CA GLY A 141 5.38 9.51 10.06
C GLY A 141 6.72 9.13 9.43
N ALA A 142 6.86 7.90 8.96
CA ALA A 142 8.08 7.44 8.29
C ALA A 142 8.34 8.23 7.00
N SER A 143 7.34 8.42 6.13
CA SER A 143 7.49 9.15 4.88
C SER A 143 7.81 10.63 5.10
N VAL A 144 7.16 11.31 6.06
CA VAL A 144 7.46 12.69 6.42
C VAL A 144 8.87 12.82 7.01
N LEU A 145 9.30 11.89 7.86
CA LEU A 145 10.65 11.87 8.42
C LEU A 145 11.70 11.72 7.31
N HIS A 146 11.49 10.79 6.38
CA HIS A 146 12.39 10.56 5.23
C HIS A 146 12.37 11.75 4.25
N PHE A 147 11.26 12.47 4.16
CA PHE A 147 11.15 13.66 3.31
C PHE A 147 11.83 14.90 3.92
N LEU A 148 11.61 15.17 5.21
CA LEU A 148 12.11 16.36 5.90
C LEU A 148 13.59 16.23 6.29
N PHE A 149 14.01 15.03 6.69
CA PHE A 149 15.36 14.78 7.15
C PHE A 149 16.02 13.61 6.39
N PRO A 150 16.13 13.70 5.05
CA PRO A 150 16.76 12.64 4.27
C PRO A 150 18.19 12.41 4.75
N GLY A 151 18.91 13.48 5.11
CA GLY A 151 20.24 13.40 5.69
C GLY A 151 20.28 12.62 7.01
N ALA A 152 19.40 12.91 7.97
CA ALA A 152 19.44 12.26 9.30
C ALA A 152 18.98 10.79 9.30
N VAL A 153 18.23 10.38 8.28
CA VAL A 153 17.79 8.99 8.11
C VAL A 153 18.76 8.19 7.24
N LEU A 154 19.55 8.89 6.41
CA LEU A 154 20.59 8.35 5.56
C LEU A 154 22.02 8.63 6.09
N LEU A 155 22.21 9.04 7.35
CA LEU A 155 23.51 9.20 8.04
C LEU A 155 23.44 8.46 9.38
#